data_AF-A0A1A9BQ92-F1
#
_entry.id   AF-A0A1A9BQ92-F1
#
_cell.length_a   1.000
_cell.length_b   1.000
_cell.length_c   1.000
_cell.angle_alpha   90.00
_cell.angle_beta   90.00
_cell.angle_gamma   90.00
#
_symmetry.space_group_name_H-M   'P 1'
#
loop_
_entity.id
_entity.type
_entity.pdbx_description
1 polymer ?
#
loop_
_entity_poly.entity_id
_entity_poly.type
_entity_poly.pdbx_seq_one_letter_code
_entity_poly.pdbx_strand_id
1 'polypeptide(L)'
;MVAVSHSVLVHAVPYDWFGGIVAVLVELAEDSRAENGRILLPDGKEAEGVRLVTGRHLRRGARYSVDDESATCLVTVKEWDRRRTLRAVGDVEHPEGRMTWEAALRGTDRPRRAEAKGEAQFTGTPRMLSAWAGSVRLRFDDWWAAAGGEPDAHSAPLRIRLRGKPVQAEIRAVPRPSEDGHWLVEVTLTGRGRGLLRPLLALVLPLARRRLQLGLAQALDSLADGWNEHLPPALELDRDALREEILRQDF
;
A
#
# COMPACT_ATOMS: atom_id res chain seq x y z
N MET A 1 4.99 -26.78 -2.79
CA MET A 1 4.76 -25.52 -2.04
C MET A 1 6.13 -25.02 -1.63
N VAL A 2 6.35 -23.71 -1.59
CA VAL A 2 7.59 -23.10 -1.09
C VAL A 2 7.22 -22.06 -0.05
N ALA A 3 8.02 -21.98 1.01
CA ALA A 3 7.93 -20.95 2.03
C ALA A 3 9.33 -20.40 2.28
N VAL A 4 9.42 -19.07 2.29
CA VAL A 4 10.62 -18.29 2.58
C VAL A 4 10.22 -17.17 3.53
N SER A 5 11.11 -16.83 4.45
CA SER A 5 10.87 -15.84 5.49
C SER A 5 12.09 -14.97 5.65
N HIS A 6 11.91 -13.67 5.79
CA HIS A 6 12.98 -12.72 6.05
C HIS A 6 12.46 -11.68 7.03
N SER A 7 13.34 -11.25 7.93
CA SER A 7 13.00 -10.25 8.94
C SER A 7 13.82 -9.01 8.70
N VAL A 8 13.18 -7.86 8.83
CA VAL A 8 13.84 -6.56 8.68
C VAL A 8 13.59 -5.70 9.90
N LEU A 9 14.59 -4.89 10.25
CA LEU A 9 14.49 -3.92 11.33
C LEU A 9 14.06 -2.58 10.75
N VAL A 10 12.95 -2.04 11.24
CA VAL A 10 12.39 -0.77 10.76
C VAL A 10 12.09 0.13 11.95
N HIS A 11 12.22 1.44 11.78
CA HIS A 11 11.83 2.40 12.81
C HIS A 11 10.34 2.24 13.17
N ALA A 12 10.06 2.22 14.47
CA ALA A 12 8.72 2.13 14.98
C ALA A 12 7.96 3.42 14.74
N VAL A 13 6.70 3.29 14.34
CA VAL A 13 5.80 4.43 14.17
C VAL A 13 4.77 4.44 15.29
N PRO A 14 4.69 5.51 16.10
CA PRO A 14 3.62 5.63 17.09
C PRO A 14 2.24 5.65 16.40
N TYR A 15 1.27 4.93 16.97
CA TYR A 15 -0.08 4.84 16.38
C TYR A 15 -0.73 6.22 16.25
N ASP A 16 -0.57 7.06 17.26
CA ASP A 16 -1.17 8.39 17.29
C ASP A 16 -0.54 9.32 16.25
N TRP A 17 0.76 9.19 15.99
CA TRP A 17 1.43 9.92 14.91
C TRP A 17 0.89 9.49 13.53
N PHE A 18 0.78 8.17 13.28
CA PHE A 18 0.21 7.66 12.03
C PHE A 18 -1.24 8.11 11.83
N GLY A 19 -2.07 8.04 12.88
CA GLY A 19 -3.43 8.57 12.86
C GLY A 19 -3.47 10.06 12.58
N GLY A 20 -2.54 10.82 13.15
CA GLY A 20 -2.35 12.25 12.89
C GLY A 20 -2.07 12.56 11.42
N ILE A 21 -1.13 11.84 10.79
CA ILE A 21 -0.83 11.98 9.36
C ILE A 21 -2.07 11.73 8.50
N VAL A 22 -2.76 10.61 8.74
CA VAL A 22 -3.96 10.28 7.96
C VAL A 22 -5.02 11.37 8.11
N ALA A 23 -5.20 11.89 9.32
CA ALA A 23 -6.14 12.98 9.58
C ALA A 23 -5.75 14.28 8.84
N VAL A 24 -4.45 14.62 8.79
CA VAL A 24 -3.93 15.77 8.05
C VAL A 24 -4.16 15.61 6.56
N LEU A 25 -3.83 14.45 5.97
CA LEU A 25 -4.04 14.20 4.54
C LEU A 25 -5.53 14.31 4.14
N VAL A 26 -6.43 13.79 4.99
CA VAL A 26 -7.88 13.90 4.73
C VAL A 26 -8.36 15.34 4.89
N GLU A 27 -7.87 16.07 5.89
CA GLU A 27 -8.18 17.48 6.08
C GLU A 27 -7.70 18.33 4.91
N LEU A 28 -6.46 18.15 4.46
CA LEU A 28 -5.92 18.83 3.27
C LEU A 28 -6.75 18.54 2.01
N ALA A 29 -7.17 17.28 1.83
CA ALA A 29 -8.06 16.93 0.72
C ALA A 29 -9.42 17.63 0.85
N GLU A 30 -10.02 17.68 2.05
CA GLU A 30 -11.32 18.31 2.30
C GLU A 30 -11.29 19.84 2.16
N ASP A 31 -10.19 20.47 2.56
CA ASP A 31 -9.99 21.92 2.46
C ASP A 31 -9.58 22.36 1.04
N SER A 32 -9.08 21.43 0.22
CA SER A 32 -8.73 21.71 -1.17
C SER A 32 -9.96 22.00 -2.04
N ARG A 33 -9.76 22.73 -3.13
CA ARG A 33 -10.81 23.18 -4.04
C ARG A 33 -10.49 22.77 -5.46
N ALA A 34 -11.53 22.41 -6.22
CA ALA A 34 -11.37 22.13 -7.64
C ALA A 34 -11.77 23.37 -8.48
N GLU A 35 -10.83 23.91 -9.23
CA GLU A 35 -11.02 25.07 -10.11
C GLU A 35 -10.52 24.78 -11.53
N ASN A 36 -11.43 24.81 -12.51
CA ASN A 36 -11.11 24.48 -13.91
C ASN A 36 -10.38 23.13 -14.09
N GLY A 37 -10.74 22.15 -13.27
CA GLY A 37 -10.13 20.82 -13.24
C GLY A 37 -8.86 20.72 -12.39
N ARG A 38 -8.24 21.82 -11.97
CA ARG A 38 -7.06 21.83 -11.10
C ARG A 38 -7.47 21.68 -9.64
N ILE A 39 -6.65 21.02 -8.84
CA ILE A 39 -6.86 20.92 -7.39
C ILE A 39 -5.98 21.95 -6.71
N LEU A 40 -6.59 22.92 -6.04
CA LEU A 40 -5.90 23.92 -5.26
C LEU A 40 -5.88 23.50 -3.80
N LEU A 41 -4.70 23.39 -3.23
CA LEU A 41 -4.47 23.15 -1.81
C LEU A 41 -4.91 24.38 -0.99
N PRO A 42 -5.03 24.27 0.35
CA PRO A 42 -5.54 25.35 1.18
C PRO A 42 -4.68 26.64 1.14
N ASP A 43 -3.40 26.52 0.78
CA ASP A 43 -2.47 27.63 0.56
C ASP A 43 -2.62 28.30 -0.82
N GLY A 44 -3.51 27.78 -1.66
CA GLY A 44 -3.79 28.27 -3.01
C GLY A 44 -2.87 27.71 -4.10
N LYS A 45 -1.87 26.89 -3.74
CA LYS A 45 -1.02 26.22 -4.74
C LYS A 45 -1.76 25.07 -5.40
N GLU A 46 -1.41 24.78 -6.64
CA GLU A 46 -1.92 23.60 -7.34
C GLU A 46 -1.26 22.34 -6.78
N ALA A 47 -2.06 21.30 -6.51
CA ALA A 47 -1.54 19.96 -6.28
C ALA A 47 -1.03 19.43 -7.62
N GLU A 48 0.27 19.52 -7.85
CA GLU A 48 0.92 19.02 -9.06
C GLU A 48 0.61 17.53 -9.28
N GLY A 49 0.58 17.12 -10.54
CA GLY A 49 0.19 15.77 -10.93
C GLY A 49 -1.30 15.41 -10.75
N VAL A 50 -2.13 16.21 -10.05
CA VAL A 50 -3.52 15.85 -9.75
C VAL A 50 -4.55 16.75 -10.42
N ARG A 51 -5.40 16.17 -11.28
CA ARG A 51 -6.46 16.90 -11.99
C ARG A 51 -7.83 16.24 -11.84
N LEU A 52 -8.86 17.00 -11.47
CA LEU A 52 -10.25 16.58 -11.57
C LEU A 52 -10.71 16.55 -13.04
N VAL A 53 -10.95 15.35 -13.54
CA VAL A 53 -11.41 15.09 -14.91
C VAL A 53 -12.93 15.23 -15.02
N THR A 54 -13.68 14.71 -14.04
CA THR A 54 -15.14 14.82 -14.04
C THR A 54 -15.73 14.66 -12.63
N GLY A 55 -16.96 15.11 -12.45
CA GLY A 55 -17.69 15.06 -11.19
C GLY A 55 -17.45 16.28 -10.30
N ARG A 56 -17.80 16.16 -9.02
CA ARG A 56 -17.59 17.21 -8.01
C ARG A 56 -16.54 16.74 -7.03
N HIS A 57 -15.59 17.62 -6.67
CA HIS A 57 -14.50 17.31 -5.75
C HIS A 57 -14.95 16.51 -4.52
N LEU A 58 -14.28 15.39 -4.27
CA LEU A 58 -14.50 14.40 -3.20
C LEU A 58 -15.90 13.78 -3.12
N ARG A 59 -16.78 14.06 -4.08
CA ARG A 59 -18.09 13.41 -4.13
C ARG A 59 -17.98 12.08 -4.86
N ARG A 60 -18.87 11.15 -4.49
CA ARG A 60 -19.03 9.89 -5.21
C ARG A 60 -19.18 10.17 -6.72
N GLY A 61 -18.36 9.51 -7.51
CA GLY A 61 -18.28 9.68 -8.96
C GLY A 61 -17.25 10.70 -9.44
N ALA A 62 -16.60 11.46 -8.54
CA ALA A 62 -15.45 12.30 -8.89
C ALA A 62 -14.34 11.44 -9.46
N ARG A 63 -13.81 11.82 -10.62
CA ARG A 63 -12.71 11.14 -11.30
C ARG A 63 -11.52 12.08 -11.43
N TYR A 64 -10.38 11.63 -10.96
CA TYR A 64 -9.10 12.33 -10.98
C TYR A 64 -8.15 11.64 -11.93
N SER A 65 -7.31 12.42 -12.60
CA SER A 65 -6.07 12.00 -13.23
C SER A 65 -4.97 12.28 -12.23
N VAL A 66 -4.14 11.27 -11.96
CA VAL A 66 -2.92 11.41 -11.19
C VAL A 66 -1.80 11.03 -12.14
N ASP A 67 -1.02 12.02 -12.56
CA ASP A 67 0.13 11.82 -13.42
C ASP A 67 1.32 11.43 -12.53
N ASP A 68 1.92 10.29 -12.84
CA ASP A 68 3.18 9.81 -12.28
C ASP A 68 4.22 9.78 -13.41
N GLU A 69 5.52 9.77 -13.07
CA GLU A 69 6.62 9.78 -14.04
C GLU A 69 6.50 8.67 -15.11
N SER A 70 5.87 7.55 -14.72
CA SER A 70 5.76 6.33 -15.54
C SER A 70 4.40 6.11 -16.19
N ALA A 71 3.32 6.68 -15.63
CA ALA A 71 1.95 6.48 -16.12
C ALA A 71 0.94 7.46 -15.52
N THR A 72 -0.17 7.66 -16.24
CA THR A 72 -1.35 8.33 -15.70
C THR A 72 -2.28 7.31 -15.03
N CYS A 73 -2.62 7.56 -13.77
CA CYS A 73 -3.59 6.82 -12.98
C CYS A 73 -4.93 7.55 -12.94
N LEU A 74 -6.02 6.88 -13.33
CA LEU A 74 -7.36 7.43 -13.20
C LEU A 74 -8.01 6.92 -11.91
N VAL A 75 -8.31 7.82 -10.98
CA VAL A 75 -8.90 7.48 -9.67
C VAL A 75 -10.33 7.98 -9.59
N THR A 76 -11.28 7.11 -9.26
CA THR A 76 -12.68 7.44 -9.05
C THR A 76 -13.09 7.25 -7.60
N VAL A 77 -13.63 8.30 -6.99
CA VAL A 77 -14.20 8.25 -5.63
C VAL A 77 -15.49 7.45 -5.65
N LYS A 78 -15.54 6.37 -4.85
CA LYS A 78 -16.76 5.58 -4.62
C LYS A 78 -17.48 6.00 -3.35
N GLU A 79 -16.72 6.34 -2.31
CA GLU A 79 -17.22 6.78 -1.03
C GLU A 79 -16.21 7.73 -0.39
N TRP A 80 -16.69 8.84 0.15
CA TRP A 80 -15.90 9.78 0.93
C TRP A 80 -16.70 10.14 2.18
N ASP A 81 -16.46 9.40 3.25
CA ASP A 81 -16.99 9.67 4.58
C ASP A 81 -15.85 9.54 5.58
N ARG A 82 -15.35 10.68 6.05
CA ARG A 82 -14.30 10.80 7.07
C ARG A 82 -14.55 9.88 8.27
N ARG A 83 -15.77 9.86 8.79
CA ARG A 83 -16.09 9.10 10.01
C ARG A 83 -16.22 7.60 9.76
N ARG A 84 -16.51 7.20 8.52
CA ARG A 84 -16.81 5.80 8.19
C ARG A 84 -15.77 5.17 7.30
N THR A 85 -15.70 5.59 6.04
CA THR A 85 -14.93 4.91 5.00
C THR A 85 -14.59 5.86 3.87
N LEU A 86 -13.33 5.83 3.46
CA LEU A 86 -12.89 6.34 2.17
C LEU A 86 -12.75 5.13 1.24
N ARG A 87 -13.34 5.22 0.04
CA ARG A 87 -13.22 4.18 -0.98
C ARG A 87 -12.98 4.81 -2.34
N ALA A 88 -11.94 4.34 -3.00
CA ALA A 88 -11.59 4.70 -4.35
C ALA A 88 -11.41 3.45 -5.21
N VAL A 89 -11.69 3.58 -6.49
CA VAL A 89 -11.23 2.63 -7.51
C VAL A 89 -10.33 3.37 -8.46
N GLY A 90 -9.38 2.69 -9.06
CA GLY A 90 -8.60 3.30 -10.12
C GLY A 90 -8.20 2.32 -11.19
N ASP A 91 -7.75 2.89 -12.29
CA ASP A 91 -7.12 2.15 -13.35
C ASP A 91 -5.88 2.88 -13.86
N VAL A 92 -4.83 2.12 -14.13
CA VAL A 92 -3.54 2.59 -14.62
C VAL A 92 -3.26 1.86 -15.92
N GLU A 93 -2.94 2.62 -16.96
CA GLU A 93 -2.42 2.09 -18.21
C GLU A 93 -0.93 2.43 -18.29
N HIS A 94 -0.10 1.39 -18.25
CA HIS A 94 1.35 1.48 -18.38
C HIS A 94 1.76 0.75 -19.67
N PRO A 95 2.88 1.10 -20.32
CA PRO A 95 3.37 0.38 -21.52
C PRO A 95 3.48 -1.14 -21.31
N GLU A 96 3.82 -1.54 -20.08
CA GLU A 96 3.97 -2.95 -19.68
C GLU A 96 2.66 -3.64 -19.28
N GLY A 97 1.53 -2.94 -19.25
CA GLY A 97 0.27 -3.55 -18.86
C GLY A 97 -0.78 -2.60 -18.31
N ARG A 98 -1.96 -3.16 -18.04
CA ARG A 98 -3.07 -2.45 -17.41
C ARG A 98 -3.32 -2.98 -16.02
N MET A 99 -3.53 -2.11 -15.05
CA MET A 99 -3.94 -2.46 -13.69
C MET A 99 -5.24 -1.77 -13.34
N THR A 100 -6.17 -2.49 -12.72
CA THR A 100 -7.35 -1.92 -12.06
C THR A 100 -7.29 -2.24 -10.58
N TRP A 101 -7.76 -1.34 -9.73
CA TRP A 101 -7.72 -1.52 -8.29
C TRP A 101 -8.92 -0.89 -7.59
N GLU A 102 -9.21 -1.37 -6.39
CA GLU A 102 -10.17 -0.80 -5.44
C GLU A 102 -9.49 -0.78 -4.08
N ALA A 103 -9.43 0.40 -3.46
CA ALA A 103 -8.88 0.60 -2.13
C ALA A 103 -9.96 1.18 -1.20
N ALA A 104 -9.92 0.76 0.05
CA ALA A 104 -10.79 1.27 1.10
C ALA A 104 -10.01 1.43 2.41
N LEU A 105 -10.19 2.58 3.05
CA LEU A 105 -9.68 2.90 4.38
C LEU A 105 -10.87 3.10 5.32
N ARG A 106 -10.88 2.41 6.46
CA ARG A 106 -11.94 2.51 7.47
C ARG A 106 -11.49 3.25 8.71
N GLY A 107 -12.32 4.24 9.10
CA GLY A 107 -12.10 5.12 10.25
C GLY A 107 -10.91 6.05 10.02
N THR A 108 -11.06 7.17 9.33
CA THR A 108 -9.89 8.01 9.00
C THR A 108 -9.31 8.73 10.21
N ASP A 109 -10.15 9.12 11.16
CA ASP A 109 -9.70 9.77 12.40
C ASP A 109 -8.97 8.79 13.34
N ARG A 110 -9.22 7.48 13.17
CA ARG A 110 -8.54 6.41 13.89
C ARG A 110 -8.45 5.17 13.00
N PRO A 111 -7.44 5.08 12.12
CA PRO A 111 -7.32 4.03 11.11
C PRO A 111 -7.41 2.64 11.74
N ARG A 112 -8.42 1.87 11.35
CA ARG A 112 -8.60 0.49 11.87
C ARG A 112 -8.24 -0.56 10.86
N ARG A 113 -8.58 -0.31 9.59
CA ARG A 113 -8.35 -1.27 8.51
C ARG A 113 -8.16 -0.58 7.17
N ALA A 114 -7.16 -1.03 6.43
CA ALA A 114 -6.98 -0.73 5.01
C ALA A 114 -7.13 -2.02 4.20
N GLU A 115 -7.85 -1.93 3.09
CA GLU A 115 -8.00 -3.02 2.13
C GLU A 115 -7.76 -2.49 0.73
N ALA A 116 -6.98 -3.23 -0.05
CA ALA A 116 -6.87 -3.00 -1.48
C ALA A 116 -7.08 -4.32 -2.21
N LYS A 117 -7.69 -4.28 -3.39
CA LYS A 117 -7.72 -5.40 -4.33
C LYS A 117 -7.45 -4.85 -5.72
N GLY A 118 -6.88 -5.66 -6.58
CA GLY A 118 -6.63 -5.23 -7.94
C GLY A 118 -6.39 -6.40 -8.87
N GLU A 119 -6.48 -6.10 -10.16
CA GLU A 119 -6.21 -7.02 -11.24
C GLU A 119 -5.24 -6.34 -12.19
N ALA A 120 -4.16 -7.03 -12.54
CA ALA A 120 -3.14 -6.57 -13.45
C ALA A 120 -3.04 -7.50 -14.65
N GLN A 121 -2.93 -6.91 -15.83
CA GLN A 121 -2.66 -7.60 -17.08
C GLN A 121 -1.37 -7.06 -17.67
N PHE A 122 -0.33 -7.90 -17.73
CA PHE A 122 0.98 -7.54 -18.24
C PHE A 122 1.15 -7.91 -19.71
N THR A 123 1.72 -7.01 -20.49
CA THR A 123 2.18 -7.23 -21.87
C THR A 123 3.61 -7.82 -21.85
N GLY A 124 4.07 -8.41 -22.95
CA GLY A 124 5.43 -8.97 -23.05
C GLY A 124 5.71 -10.25 -22.24
N THR A 125 4.75 -10.76 -21.45
CA THR A 125 4.88 -12.00 -20.68
C THR A 125 4.08 -13.16 -21.30
N PRO A 126 4.47 -14.43 -21.07
CA PRO A 126 3.68 -15.57 -21.52
C PRO A 126 2.22 -15.48 -21.05
N ARG A 127 1.25 -15.86 -21.88
CA ARG A 127 -0.21 -15.78 -21.59
C ARG A 127 -0.66 -16.42 -20.26
N MET A 128 0.14 -17.34 -19.72
CA MET A 128 -0.09 -17.95 -18.41
C MET A 128 0.31 -17.04 -17.23
N LEU A 129 1.28 -16.15 -17.42
CA LEU A 129 1.78 -15.19 -16.42
C LEU A 129 1.26 -13.76 -16.66
N SER A 130 0.51 -13.53 -17.74
CA SER A 130 0.06 -12.20 -18.13
C SER A 130 -1.07 -11.64 -17.27
N ALA A 131 -1.74 -12.43 -16.43
CA ALA A 131 -2.88 -11.98 -15.64
C ALA A 131 -2.70 -12.32 -14.16
N TRP A 132 -2.83 -11.31 -13.31
CA TRP A 132 -2.68 -11.39 -11.86
C TRP A 132 -3.85 -10.71 -11.15
N ALA A 133 -4.30 -11.31 -10.06
CA ALA A 133 -5.22 -10.70 -9.13
C ALA A 133 -4.56 -10.60 -7.75
N GLY A 134 -4.57 -9.40 -7.18
CA GLY A 134 -4.00 -9.06 -5.89
C GLY A 134 -5.07 -8.67 -4.87
N SER A 135 -4.81 -8.95 -3.59
CA SER A 135 -5.54 -8.32 -2.49
C SER A 135 -4.61 -8.10 -1.31
N VAL A 136 -4.67 -6.92 -0.72
CA VAL A 136 -3.94 -6.49 0.47
C VAL A 136 -4.95 -6.21 1.58
N ARG A 137 -4.66 -6.65 2.79
CA ARG A 137 -5.41 -6.29 3.99
C ARG A 137 -4.43 -5.96 5.10
N LEU A 138 -4.59 -4.79 5.68
CA LEU A 138 -3.85 -4.33 6.85
C LEU A 138 -4.85 -4.02 7.96
N ARG A 139 -4.67 -4.65 9.12
CA ARG A 139 -5.41 -4.37 10.36
C ARG A 139 -4.48 -3.57 11.26
N PHE A 140 -4.75 -2.28 11.39
CA PHE A 140 -3.88 -1.37 12.14
C PHE A 140 -3.90 -1.73 13.64
N ASP A 141 -5.08 -2.00 14.21
CA ASP A 141 -5.18 -2.39 15.62
C ASP A 141 -4.32 -3.64 15.94
N ASP A 142 -4.41 -4.68 15.11
CA ASP A 142 -3.59 -5.89 15.26
C ASP A 142 -2.09 -5.64 15.03
N TRP A 143 -1.75 -4.69 14.14
CA TRP A 143 -0.35 -4.36 13.84
C TRP A 143 0.33 -3.77 15.06
N TRP A 144 -0.30 -2.76 15.68
CA TRP A 144 0.26 -2.13 16.87
C TRP A 144 0.17 -3.01 18.11
N ALA A 145 -0.87 -3.85 18.25
CA ALA A 145 -0.92 -4.87 19.30
C ALA A 145 0.26 -5.86 19.20
N ALA A 146 0.52 -6.40 18.00
CA ALA A 146 1.65 -7.29 17.76
C ALA A 146 2.99 -6.58 17.99
N ALA A 147 3.11 -5.32 17.55
CA ALA A 147 4.30 -4.51 17.76
C ALA A 147 4.57 -4.21 19.24
N GLY A 148 3.52 -4.12 20.07
CA GLY A 148 3.61 -3.96 21.52
C GLY A 148 3.95 -5.25 22.30
N GLY A 149 4.12 -6.39 21.59
CA GLY A 149 4.44 -7.67 22.22
C GLY A 149 3.23 -8.44 22.73
N GLU A 150 2.01 -8.09 22.33
CA GLU A 150 0.82 -8.86 22.70
C GLU A 150 0.91 -10.28 22.11
N PRO A 151 0.75 -11.35 22.91
CA PRO A 151 1.04 -12.73 22.49
C PRO A 151 0.18 -13.27 21.34
N ASP A 152 -0.92 -12.59 21.00
CA ASP A 152 -2.07 -13.24 20.36
C ASP A 152 -2.67 -12.44 19.20
N ALA A 153 -1.82 -11.97 18.30
CA ALA A 153 -2.28 -11.64 16.94
C ALA A 153 -2.68 -12.93 16.20
N HIS A 154 -3.88 -13.45 16.51
CA HIS A 154 -4.50 -14.64 15.90
C HIS A 154 -4.52 -14.60 14.36
N SER A 155 -4.29 -13.42 13.76
CA SER A 155 -4.08 -13.25 12.33
C SER A 155 -2.93 -12.30 12.06
N ALA A 156 -2.07 -12.65 11.09
CA ALA A 156 -1.04 -11.73 10.57
C ALA A 156 -1.67 -10.35 10.24
N PRO A 157 -1.20 -9.26 10.89
CA PRO A 157 -1.80 -7.93 10.75
C PRO A 157 -1.79 -7.41 9.31
N LEU A 158 -0.72 -7.71 8.56
CA LEU A 158 -0.64 -7.49 7.12
C LEU A 158 -0.74 -8.82 6.39
N ARG A 159 -1.63 -8.89 5.40
CA ARG A 159 -1.75 -10.02 4.49
C ARG A 159 -1.93 -9.56 3.05
N ILE A 160 -1.04 -10.02 2.19
CA ILE A 160 -1.10 -9.80 0.74
C ILE A 160 -1.31 -11.15 0.08
N ARG A 161 -2.24 -11.23 -0.86
CA ARG A 161 -2.51 -12.44 -1.65
C ARG A 161 -2.42 -12.09 -3.11
N LEU A 162 -1.60 -12.84 -3.83
CA LEU A 162 -1.37 -12.71 -5.26
C LEU A 162 -1.79 -14.00 -5.94
N ARG A 163 -2.53 -13.89 -7.04
CA ARG A 163 -3.04 -15.02 -7.80
C ARG A 163 -2.76 -14.80 -9.27
N GLY A 164 -1.84 -15.58 -9.83
CA GLY A 164 -1.72 -15.80 -11.26
C GLY A 164 -2.50 -17.05 -11.68
N LYS A 165 -2.50 -17.37 -12.98
CA LYS A 165 -3.07 -18.62 -13.47
C LYS A 165 -2.35 -19.86 -12.93
N PRO A 166 -0.99 -19.95 -13.00
CA PRO A 166 -0.29 -21.14 -12.55
C PRO A 166 0.10 -21.09 -11.08
N VAL A 167 0.12 -19.91 -10.45
CA VAL A 167 0.72 -19.72 -9.13
C VAL A 167 -0.18 -18.87 -8.23
N GLN A 168 -0.17 -19.19 -6.95
CA GLN A 168 -0.72 -18.34 -5.92
C GLN A 168 0.36 -18.09 -4.88
N ALA A 169 0.51 -16.84 -4.45
CA ALA A 169 1.37 -16.43 -3.37
C ALA A 169 0.57 -15.75 -2.26
N GLU A 170 1.01 -15.92 -1.02
CA GLU A 170 0.52 -15.18 0.14
C GLU A 170 1.73 -14.66 0.93
N ILE A 171 1.76 -13.35 1.13
CA ILE A 171 2.75 -12.66 1.97
C ILE A 171 2.04 -12.28 3.27
N ARG A 172 2.70 -12.52 4.39
CA ARG A 172 2.25 -12.12 5.72
C ARG A 172 3.38 -11.33 6.36
N ALA A 173 3.06 -10.19 6.97
CA ALA A 173 4.01 -9.46 7.80
C ALA A 173 3.45 -9.31 9.21
N VAL A 174 4.32 -9.55 10.19
CA VAL A 174 4.01 -9.43 11.62
C VAL A 174 5.12 -8.64 12.28
N PRO A 175 4.84 -7.45 12.83
CA PRO A 175 5.82 -6.71 13.61
C PRO A 175 6.02 -7.40 14.96
N ARG A 176 7.25 -7.34 15.46
CA ARG A 176 7.59 -7.68 16.84
C ARG A 176 8.32 -6.50 17.48
N PRO A 177 8.15 -6.29 18.80
CA PRO A 177 8.96 -5.32 19.51
C PRO A 177 10.44 -5.67 19.34
N SER A 178 11.25 -4.66 19.11
CA SER A 178 12.71 -4.75 19.13
C SER A 178 13.26 -3.66 20.06
N GLU A 179 14.57 -3.66 20.25
CA GLU A 179 15.24 -2.65 21.06
C GLU A 179 15.17 -1.27 20.37
N ASP A 180 15.34 -0.21 21.17
CA ASP A 180 15.64 1.15 20.70
C ASP A 180 14.64 1.79 19.71
N GLY A 181 13.34 1.57 19.89
CA GLY A 181 12.33 2.25 19.07
C GLY A 181 12.25 1.70 17.64
N HIS A 182 12.65 0.45 17.44
CA HIS A 182 12.48 -0.28 16.20
C HIS A 182 11.47 -1.42 16.34
N TRP A 183 10.93 -1.84 15.20
CA TRP A 183 10.20 -3.08 15.05
C TRP A 183 11.01 -4.07 14.23
N LEU A 184 11.06 -5.31 14.70
CA LEU A 184 11.51 -6.44 13.87
C LEU A 184 10.30 -6.98 13.13
N VAL A 185 10.19 -6.69 11.83
CA VAL A 185 9.06 -7.13 11.01
C VAL A 185 9.41 -8.44 10.34
N GLU A 186 8.78 -9.53 10.78
CA GLU A 186 8.92 -10.84 10.14
C GLU A 186 7.96 -10.93 8.94
N VAL A 187 8.54 -11.10 7.75
CA VAL A 187 7.79 -11.26 6.50
C VAL A 187 7.93 -12.69 5.99
N THR A 188 6.81 -13.38 5.86
CA THR A 188 6.75 -14.73 5.30
C THR A 188 6.05 -14.72 3.96
N LEU A 189 6.73 -15.20 2.91
CA LEU A 189 6.16 -15.46 1.60
C LEU A 189 5.92 -16.97 1.43
N THR A 190 4.68 -17.32 1.11
CA THR A 190 4.27 -18.69 0.79
C THR A 190 3.77 -18.77 -0.63
N GLY A 191 4.40 -19.62 -1.45
CA GLY A 191 4.08 -19.83 -2.85
C GLY A 191 3.61 -21.25 -3.13
N ARG A 192 2.57 -21.40 -3.96
CA ARG A 192 2.10 -22.71 -4.41
C ARG A 192 1.60 -22.69 -5.84
N GLY A 193 1.82 -23.80 -6.53
CA GLY A 193 1.22 -24.05 -7.84
C GLY A 193 -0.31 -24.21 -7.76
N ARG A 194 -0.98 -23.87 -8.86
CA ARG A 194 -2.42 -23.95 -9.06
C ARG A 194 -2.71 -24.55 -10.44
N GLY A 195 -3.86 -25.22 -10.57
CA GLY A 195 -4.32 -25.81 -11.83
C GLY A 195 -3.46 -26.98 -12.30
N LEU A 196 -3.47 -27.22 -13.61
CA LEU A 196 -2.79 -28.36 -14.25
C LEU A 196 -1.25 -28.28 -14.17
N LEU A 197 -0.69 -27.08 -13.91
CA LEU A 197 0.76 -26.88 -13.73
C LEU A 197 1.23 -27.12 -12.29
N ARG A 198 0.32 -27.48 -11.37
CA ARG A 198 0.66 -27.81 -9.99
C ARG A 198 1.77 -28.87 -9.84
N PRO A 199 1.76 -30.02 -10.54
CA PRO A 199 2.83 -31.02 -10.41
C PRO A 199 4.19 -30.48 -10.87
N LEU A 200 4.24 -29.75 -11.99
CA LEU A 200 5.48 -29.13 -12.48
C LEU A 200 6.02 -28.09 -11.48
N LEU A 201 5.15 -27.21 -10.98
CA LEU A 201 5.55 -26.22 -9.98
C LEU A 201 5.92 -26.83 -8.63
N ALA A 202 5.38 -27.99 -8.28
CA ALA A 202 5.81 -28.69 -7.06
C ALA A 202 7.27 -29.12 -7.12
N LEU A 203 7.80 -29.39 -8.32
CA LEU A 203 9.20 -29.74 -8.56
C LEU A 203 10.10 -28.50 -8.65
N VAL A 204 9.63 -27.44 -9.34
CA VAL A 204 10.44 -26.24 -9.61
C VAL A 204 10.51 -25.29 -8.41
N LEU A 205 9.40 -25.09 -7.66
CA LEU A 205 9.34 -24.10 -6.57
C LEU A 205 10.36 -24.36 -5.44
N PRO A 206 10.61 -25.60 -5.00
CA PRO A 206 11.65 -25.87 -4.01
C PRO A 206 13.06 -25.53 -4.51
N LEU A 207 13.35 -25.78 -5.80
CA LEU A 207 14.64 -25.43 -6.42
C LEU A 207 14.82 -23.91 -6.51
N ALA A 208 13.71 -23.18 -6.73
CA ALA A 208 13.70 -21.72 -6.75
C ALA A 208 13.76 -21.09 -5.34
N ARG A 209 13.67 -21.87 -4.25
CA ARG A 209 13.58 -21.36 -2.87
C ARG A 209 14.71 -20.40 -2.53
N ARG A 210 15.95 -20.73 -2.88
CA ARG A 210 17.11 -19.87 -2.58
C ARG A 210 17.04 -18.52 -3.31
N ARG A 211 16.62 -18.53 -4.59
CA ARG A 211 16.44 -17.30 -5.37
C ARG A 211 15.29 -16.45 -4.83
N LEU A 212 14.18 -17.09 -4.46
CA LEU A 212 13.05 -16.41 -3.83
C LEU A 212 13.44 -15.81 -2.47
N GLN A 213 14.20 -16.54 -1.67
CA GLN A 213 14.71 -16.05 -0.38
C GLN A 213 15.61 -14.82 -0.59
N LEU A 214 16.56 -14.88 -1.53
CA LEU A 214 17.46 -13.77 -1.81
C LEU A 214 16.73 -12.55 -2.37
N GLY A 215 15.82 -12.75 -3.32
CA GLY A 215 15.03 -11.66 -3.89
C GLY A 215 14.08 -11.03 -2.87
N LEU A 216 13.47 -11.85 -1.99
CA LEU A 216 12.66 -11.35 -0.89
C LEU A 216 13.51 -10.57 0.11
N ALA A 217 14.67 -11.10 0.50
CA ALA A 217 15.57 -10.42 1.43
C ALA A 217 16.00 -9.07 0.88
N GLN A 218 16.55 -9.05 -0.35
CA GLN A 218 16.99 -7.83 -1.00
C GLN A 218 15.86 -6.79 -1.14
N ALA A 219 14.66 -7.20 -1.56
CA ALA A 219 13.54 -6.27 -1.69
C ALA A 219 13.09 -5.71 -0.33
N LEU A 220 13.08 -6.52 0.72
CA LEU A 220 12.70 -6.06 2.05
C LEU A 220 13.79 -5.22 2.72
N ASP A 221 15.06 -5.55 2.52
CA ASP A 221 16.19 -4.78 3.03
C ASP A 221 16.18 -3.38 2.39
N SER A 222 16.02 -3.28 1.05
CA SER A 222 15.88 -1.97 0.38
C SER A 222 14.65 -1.18 0.83
N LEU A 223 13.53 -1.85 1.12
CA LEU A 223 12.35 -1.17 1.69
C LEU A 223 12.61 -0.69 3.12
N ALA A 224 13.32 -1.47 3.92
CA ALA A 224 13.68 -1.11 5.29
C ALA A 224 14.67 0.05 5.32
N ASP A 225 15.65 0.07 4.41
CA ASP A 225 16.60 1.17 4.25
C ASP A 225 15.86 2.47 3.91
N GLY A 226 14.99 2.45 2.90
CA GLY A 226 14.20 3.63 2.52
C GLY A 226 13.27 4.09 3.65
N TRP A 227 12.66 3.16 4.38
CA TRP A 227 11.83 3.47 5.56
C TRP A 227 12.66 4.13 6.66
N ASN A 228 13.82 3.57 6.99
CA ASN A 228 14.70 4.08 8.05
C ASN A 228 15.39 5.39 7.68
N GLU A 229 15.55 5.67 6.39
CA GLU A 229 16.10 6.93 5.90
C GLU A 229 15.07 8.07 5.95
N HIS A 230 13.85 7.84 5.48
CA HIS A 230 12.87 8.92 5.26
C HIS A 230 11.94 9.15 6.46
N LEU A 231 11.69 8.11 7.27
CA LEU A 231 10.67 8.19 8.30
C LEU A 231 11.12 8.88 9.59
N PRO A 232 12.34 8.67 10.13
CA PRO A 232 12.73 9.34 11.37
C PRO A 232 12.66 10.86 11.29
N PRO A 233 13.14 11.52 10.22
CA PRO A 233 12.95 12.97 10.07
C PRO A 233 11.47 13.37 10.05
N ALA A 234 10.60 12.56 9.43
CA ALA A 234 9.17 12.83 9.40
C ALA A 234 8.51 12.68 10.79
N LEU A 235 8.97 11.73 11.61
CA LEU A 235 8.46 11.51 12.98
C LEU A 235 8.75 12.69 13.91
N GLU A 236 9.80 13.47 13.65
CA GLU A 236 10.15 14.66 14.42
C GLU A 236 9.25 15.87 14.10
N LEU A 237 8.56 15.85 12.95
CA LEU A 237 7.63 16.90 12.58
C LEU A 237 6.36 16.81 13.44
N ASP A 238 6.02 17.93 14.07
CA ASP A 238 4.69 18.08 14.64
C ASP A 238 3.62 18.16 13.53
N ARG A 239 2.34 18.14 13.92
CA ARG A 239 1.22 18.12 12.97
C ARG A 239 1.24 19.31 11.99
N ASP A 240 1.62 20.49 12.47
CA ASP A 240 1.59 21.71 11.67
C ASP A 240 2.82 21.76 10.74
N ALA A 241 3.99 21.33 11.23
CA ALA A 241 5.19 21.16 10.43
C ALA A 241 5.03 20.08 9.35
N LEU A 242 4.31 18.99 9.65
CA LEU A 242 3.95 17.97 8.67
C LEU A 242 3.00 18.52 7.60
N ARG A 243 2.01 19.32 8.00
CA ARG A 243 1.10 20.00 7.06
C ARG A 243 1.92 20.88 6.11
N GLU A 244 2.80 21.71 6.65
CA GLU A 244 3.67 22.58 5.86
C GLU A 244 4.64 21.81 4.96
N GLU A 245 5.18 20.68 5.43
CA GLU A 245 6.06 19.82 4.62
C GLU A 245 5.30 19.17 3.46
N ILE A 246 4.08 18.68 3.70
CA ILE A 246 3.22 18.13 2.63
C ILE A 246 2.83 19.22 1.61
N LEU A 247 2.66 20.47 2.05
CA LEU A 247 2.42 21.61 1.14
C LEU A 247 3.69 22.12 0.44
N ARG A 248 4.87 21.70 0.90
CA ARG A 248 6.18 22.07 0.34
C ARG A 248 6.70 21.04 -0.65
N GLN A 249 6.38 19.76 -0.46
CA GLN A 249 6.73 18.72 -1.41
C GLN A 249 5.82 18.85 -2.62
N ASP A 250 6.39 19.33 -3.73
CA ASP A 250 5.78 19.24 -5.05
C ASP A 250 5.68 17.73 -5.40
N PHE A 251 4.45 17.23 -5.60
CA PHE A 251 4.16 15.83 -5.93
C PHE A 251 4.29 15.55 -7.43
#